data_AF-A0A7C2GFV4-F1
#
_entry.id   AF-A0A7C2GFV4-F1
#
_cell.length_a   1.000
_cell.length_b   1.000
_cell.length_c   1.000
_cell.angle_alpha   90.00
_cell.angle_beta   90.00
_cell.angle_gamma   90.00
#
_symmetry.space_group_name_H-M   'P 1'
#
loop_
_entity.id
_entity.type
_entity.pdbx_description
1 polymer ?
#
loop_
_entity_poly.entity_id
_entity_poly.type
_entity_poly.pdbx_seq_one_letter_code
_entity_poly.pdbx_strand_id
1 'polypeptide(L)'
;DVGPAGGGGGLRAAGFDLGNSPREALEAPVGGRIVVMSTTNGTKAAHAAARTAKHVLLASLFNAHAAARKALELATEEVAILCAGKEGRVGLDDLYTAGVLAEYLGLMGEMEPEDGARIALSVKRAYQDPLEALSLSAAAQALKGVGLEADIPFCAQVAKSAAVPLLSGRVGEALIFRRAPQEARRNAG
;
A
#
# COMPACT_ATOMS: atom_id res chain seq x y z
N ASP A 1 -4.43 10.23 21.67
CA ASP A 1 -4.33 10.17 20.20
C ASP A 1 -2.96 10.63 19.72
N VAL A 2 -2.57 10.27 18.49
CA VAL A 2 -1.43 10.89 17.78
C VAL A 2 -2.03 11.98 16.90
N GLY A 3 -1.39 13.14 16.83
CA GLY A 3 -1.78 14.20 15.93
C GLY A 3 -1.60 13.81 14.45
N PRO A 4 -1.87 14.75 13.53
CA PRO A 4 -1.88 14.46 12.12
C PRO A 4 -0.48 14.07 11.60
N ALA A 5 -0.45 13.10 10.69
CA ALA A 5 0.74 12.57 10.02
C ALA A 5 0.64 12.78 8.50
N GLY A 6 1.75 13.11 7.85
CA GLY A 6 1.83 13.32 6.41
C GLY A 6 2.11 14.77 5.99
N GLY A 7 1.82 15.07 4.73
CA GLY A 7 2.09 16.37 4.13
C GLY A 7 2.31 16.32 2.61
N GLY A 8 2.62 17.47 2.01
CA GLY A 8 2.76 17.64 0.57
C GLY A 8 4.19 17.41 0.10
N GLY A 9 4.36 16.76 -1.06
CA GLY A 9 5.69 16.56 -1.67
C GLY A 9 6.64 15.65 -0.88
N GLY A 10 6.10 14.83 0.04
CA GLY A 10 6.89 13.94 0.91
C GLY A 10 7.29 14.58 2.25
N LEU A 11 7.23 15.90 2.36
CA LEU A 11 7.59 16.63 3.58
C LEU A 11 6.44 16.70 4.58
N ARG A 12 6.80 16.74 5.87
CA ARG A 12 5.86 16.98 6.97
C ARG A 12 5.26 18.38 6.86
N ALA A 13 3.93 18.48 6.92
CA ALA A 13 3.23 19.77 6.92
C ALA A 13 3.38 20.50 8.27
N ALA A 14 3.22 21.83 8.28
CA ALA A 14 3.24 22.61 9.51
C ALA A 14 2.09 22.20 10.44
N GLY A 15 2.38 21.99 11.73
CA GLY A 15 1.41 21.53 12.73
C GLY A 15 1.15 20.01 12.74
N PHE A 16 1.90 19.24 11.94
CA PHE A 16 1.84 17.77 11.95
C PHE A 16 2.87 17.19 12.90
N ASP A 17 2.50 16.10 13.56
CA ASP A 17 3.39 15.37 14.47
C ASP A 17 4.44 14.58 13.68
N LEU A 18 4.03 13.94 12.59
CA LEU A 18 4.85 13.03 11.78
C LEU A 18 4.81 13.39 10.29
N GLY A 19 5.89 13.06 9.56
CA GLY A 19 5.89 13.08 8.10
C GLY A 19 5.16 11.89 7.47
N ASN A 20 5.44 11.62 6.20
CA ASN A 20 4.96 10.42 5.49
C ASN A 20 6.05 9.35 5.35
N SER A 21 7.14 9.45 6.12
CA SER A 21 8.20 8.44 6.12
C SER A 21 7.72 7.18 6.83
N PRO A 22 7.76 6.00 6.18
CA PRO A 22 7.35 4.76 6.82
C PRO A 22 8.33 4.30 7.92
N ARG A 23 9.60 4.77 7.88
CA ARG A 23 10.57 4.52 8.96
C ARG A 23 10.19 5.29 10.20
N GLU A 24 9.89 6.59 10.07
CA GLU A 24 9.40 7.41 11.17
C GLU A 24 8.11 6.83 11.76
N ALA A 25 7.19 6.39 10.91
CA ALA A 25 5.92 5.80 11.36
C ALA A 25 6.10 4.49 12.14
N LEU A 26 7.10 3.67 11.78
CA LEU A 26 7.39 2.40 12.47
C LEU A 26 7.95 2.62 13.88
N GLU A 27 8.75 3.66 14.06
CA GLU A 27 9.40 4.00 15.34
C GLU A 27 8.51 4.89 16.24
N ALA A 28 7.50 5.54 15.65
CA ALA A 28 6.64 6.45 16.37
C ALA A 28 5.81 5.72 17.47
N PRO A 29 5.57 6.36 18.64
CA PRO A 29 4.84 5.77 19.76
C PRO A 29 3.32 5.78 19.53
N VAL A 30 2.86 5.11 18.47
CA VAL A 30 1.48 5.11 17.98
C VAL A 30 0.64 3.92 18.49
N GLY A 31 1.25 3.04 19.30
CA GLY A 31 0.56 1.88 19.88
C GLY A 31 -0.70 2.25 20.65
N GLY A 32 -1.84 1.67 20.28
CA GLY A 32 -3.13 1.94 20.91
C GLY A 32 -3.74 3.31 20.61
N ARG A 33 -3.18 4.08 19.68
CA ARG A 33 -3.64 5.43 19.32
C ARG A 33 -4.24 5.47 17.92
N ILE A 34 -5.06 6.48 17.67
CA ILE A 34 -5.50 6.83 16.32
C ILE A 34 -4.42 7.72 15.68
N VAL A 35 -4.09 7.43 14.42
CA VAL A 35 -3.22 8.25 13.57
C VAL A 35 -4.07 8.84 12.45
N VAL A 36 -4.09 10.17 12.34
CA VAL A 36 -4.80 10.86 11.25
C VAL A 36 -3.81 11.11 10.12
N MET A 37 -3.91 10.35 9.04
CA MET A 37 -2.95 10.43 7.93
C MET A 37 -3.49 11.30 6.79
N SER A 38 -2.74 12.31 6.38
CA SER A 38 -3.04 13.16 5.23
C SER A 38 -2.08 12.87 4.09
N THR A 39 -2.60 12.24 3.04
CA THR A 39 -1.89 11.99 1.79
C THR A 39 -2.77 12.41 0.61
N THR A 40 -2.17 12.91 -0.46
CA THR A 40 -2.95 13.35 -1.63
C THR A 40 -3.37 12.17 -2.51
N ASN A 41 -2.40 11.37 -2.96
CA ASN A 41 -2.66 10.32 -3.95
C ASN A 41 -3.36 9.10 -3.34
N GLY A 42 -2.86 8.61 -2.21
CA GLY A 42 -3.40 7.44 -1.53
C GLY A 42 -4.85 7.63 -1.09
N THR A 43 -5.17 8.78 -0.47
CA THR A 43 -6.54 9.10 -0.06
C THR A 43 -7.48 9.18 -1.26
N LYS A 44 -7.09 9.85 -2.36
CA LYS A 44 -7.92 9.93 -3.57
C LYS A 44 -8.23 8.54 -4.15
N ALA A 45 -7.24 7.66 -4.22
CA ALA A 45 -7.40 6.29 -4.70
C ALA A 45 -8.31 5.47 -3.78
N ALA A 46 -8.10 5.54 -2.46
CA ALA A 46 -8.91 4.84 -1.47
C ALA A 46 -10.38 5.29 -1.50
N HIS A 47 -10.64 6.60 -1.61
CA HIS A 47 -12.00 7.13 -1.77
C HIS A 47 -12.65 6.66 -3.07
N ALA A 48 -11.87 6.55 -4.16
CA ALA A 48 -12.39 6.06 -5.44
C ALA A 48 -12.80 4.58 -5.36
N ALA A 49 -11.94 3.72 -4.80
CA ALA A 49 -12.25 2.31 -4.57
C ALA A 49 -13.46 2.12 -3.65
N ALA A 50 -13.51 2.90 -2.55
CA ALA A 50 -14.56 2.80 -1.54
C ALA A 50 -15.96 3.27 -2.01
N ARG A 51 -16.13 3.69 -3.27
CA ARG A 51 -17.46 3.98 -3.85
C ARG A 51 -18.19 2.72 -4.28
N THR A 52 -17.48 1.68 -4.70
CA THR A 52 -18.08 0.50 -5.34
C THR A 52 -17.53 -0.82 -4.81
N ALA A 53 -16.30 -0.86 -4.28
CA ALA A 53 -15.71 -2.08 -3.77
C ALA A 53 -16.38 -2.55 -2.47
N LYS A 54 -16.69 -3.86 -2.38
CA LYS A 54 -17.19 -4.50 -1.15
C LYS A 54 -16.17 -4.43 -0.01
N HIS A 55 -14.88 -4.56 -0.34
CA HIS A 55 -13.76 -4.50 0.59
C HIS A 55 -12.64 -3.62 0.02
N VAL A 56 -12.02 -2.79 0.87
CA VAL A 56 -10.88 -1.95 0.50
C VAL A 56 -9.73 -2.22 1.46
N LEU A 57 -8.63 -2.73 0.93
CA LEU A 57 -7.41 -3.01 1.66
C LEU A 57 -6.32 -2.03 1.23
N LEU A 58 -5.44 -1.64 2.16
CA LEU A 58 -4.21 -0.93 1.81
C LEU A 58 -3.06 -1.92 1.66
N ALA A 59 -2.48 -1.96 0.47
CA ALA A 59 -1.40 -2.86 0.11
C ALA A 59 -0.13 -2.08 -0.27
N SER A 60 1.01 -2.70 0.00
CA SER A 60 2.37 -2.21 -0.28
C SER A 60 3.27 -3.43 -0.48
N LEU A 61 4.49 -3.26 -0.98
CA LEU A 61 5.48 -4.34 -0.95
C LEU A 61 5.68 -4.87 0.48
N PHE A 62 5.73 -3.96 1.46
CA PHE A 62 5.98 -4.30 2.87
C PHE A 62 5.00 -5.31 3.44
N ASN A 63 3.73 -5.29 3.03
CA ASN A 63 2.70 -6.23 3.47
C ASN A 63 2.12 -7.10 2.34
N ALA A 64 2.78 -7.17 1.17
CA ALA A 64 2.21 -7.71 -0.06
C ALA A 64 1.61 -9.12 0.09
N HIS A 65 2.36 -10.05 0.67
CA HIS A 65 1.89 -11.43 0.85
C HIS A 65 0.64 -11.51 1.75
N ALA A 66 0.61 -10.76 2.85
CA ALA A 66 -0.53 -10.75 3.75
C ALA A 66 -1.76 -10.07 3.12
N ALA A 67 -1.53 -8.99 2.35
CA ALA A 67 -2.59 -8.29 1.63
C ALA A 67 -3.21 -9.17 0.54
N ALA A 68 -2.39 -9.85 -0.28
CA ALA A 68 -2.87 -10.76 -1.33
C ALA A 68 -3.69 -11.91 -0.74
N ARG A 69 -3.20 -12.55 0.33
CA ARG A 69 -3.94 -13.61 1.03
C ARG A 69 -5.28 -13.11 1.56
N LYS A 70 -5.30 -11.92 2.20
CA LYS A 70 -6.54 -11.36 2.72
C LYS A 70 -7.52 -10.95 1.63
N ALA A 71 -7.02 -10.52 0.47
CA ALA A 71 -7.85 -10.23 -0.68
C ALA A 71 -8.54 -11.51 -1.19
N LEU A 72 -7.82 -12.63 -1.32
CA LEU A 72 -8.41 -13.92 -1.71
C LEU A 72 -9.42 -14.45 -0.69
N GLU A 73 -9.14 -14.29 0.61
CA GLU A 73 -10.07 -14.68 1.69
C GLU A 73 -11.41 -13.95 1.59
N LEU A 74 -11.39 -12.67 1.19
CA LEU A 74 -12.56 -11.80 1.15
C LEU A 74 -13.26 -11.79 -0.22
N ALA A 75 -12.55 -12.12 -1.30
CA ALA A 75 -13.09 -12.06 -2.65
C ALA A 75 -14.03 -13.24 -2.92
N THR A 76 -15.20 -12.94 -3.47
CA THR A 76 -16.14 -13.94 -3.97
C THR A 76 -16.11 -14.06 -5.50
N GLU A 77 -15.62 -13.03 -6.19
CA GLU A 77 -15.72 -12.88 -7.65
C GLU A 77 -14.44 -12.26 -8.22
N GLU A 78 -14.03 -11.08 -7.73
CA GLU A 78 -12.93 -10.30 -8.31
C GLU A 78 -11.99 -9.74 -7.23
N VAL A 79 -10.70 -9.66 -7.56
CA VAL A 79 -9.71 -8.84 -6.86
C VAL A 79 -9.16 -7.78 -7.81
N ALA A 80 -9.48 -6.51 -7.56
CA ALA A 80 -8.92 -5.38 -8.29
C ALA A 80 -7.74 -4.76 -7.52
N ILE A 81 -6.66 -4.42 -8.24
CA ILE A 81 -5.51 -3.69 -7.68
C ILE A 81 -5.51 -2.27 -8.26
N LEU A 82 -5.84 -1.28 -7.42
CA LEU A 82 -5.85 0.13 -7.82
C LEU A 82 -4.51 0.81 -7.50
N CYS A 83 -3.73 1.10 -8.53
CA CYS A 83 -2.53 1.93 -8.43
C CYS A 83 -2.93 3.41 -8.26
N ALA A 84 -2.35 4.10 -7.28
CA ALA A 84 -2.72 5.50 -7.01
C ALA A 84 -2.14 6.46 -8.06
N GLY A 85 -0.94 6.16 -8.56
CA GLY A 85 -0.17 6.99 -9.47
C GLY A 85 0.07 8.39 -8.89
N LYS A 86 0.34 9.34 -9.80
CA LYS A 86 0.45 10.75 -9.45
C LYS A 86 -0.10 11.60 -10.57
N GLU A 87 -1.05 12.48 -10.25
CA GLU A 87 -1.62 13.46 -11.20
C GLU A 87 -2.13 12.83 -12.51
N GLY A 88 -2.76 11.65 -12.41
CA GLY A 88 -3.29 10.92 -13.57
C GLY A 88 -2.23 10.14 -14.38
N ARG A 89 -0.97 10.15 -13.94
CA ARG A 89 0.11 9.37 -14.53
C ARG A 89 0.39 8.11 -13.74
N VAL A 90 0.74 7.06 -14.47
CA VAL A 90 1.16 5.77 -13.92
C VAL A 90 2.49 5.90 -13.16
N GLY A 91 2.59 5.23 -12.02
CA GLY A 91 3.83 5.08 -11.25
C GLY A 91 4.48 3.71 -11.50
N LEU A 92 5.79 3.68 -11.76
CA LEU A 92 6.54 2.43 -11.94
C LEU A 92 6.56 1.60 -10.65
N ASP A 93 6.74 2.26 -9.51
CA ASP A 93 6.70 1.70 -8.17
C ASP A 93 5.33 1.09 -7.83
N ASP A 94 4.24 1.78 -8.17
CA ASP A 94 2.88 1.27 -7.99
C ASP A 94 2.62 0.04 -8.87
N LEU A 95 2.96 0.09 -10.17
CA LEU A 95 2.78 -1.04 -11.08
C LEU A 95 3.63 -2.24 -10.69
N TYR A 96 4.87 -2.02 -10.25
CA TYR A 96 5.72 -3.07 -9.74
C TYR A 96 5.08 -3.75 -8.52
N THR A 97 4.59 -2.95 -7.57
CA THR A 97 3.87 -3.45 -6.40
C THR A 97 2.62 -4.24 -6.78
N ALA A 98 1.85 -3.75 -7.75
CA ALA A 98 0.69 -4.47 -8.29
C ALA A 98 1.08 -5.81 -8.93
N GLY A 99 2.22 -5.86 -9.62
CA GLY A 99 2.73 -7.10 -10.20
C GLY A 99 3.14 -8.13 -9.14
N VAL A 100 3.76 -7.69 -8.04
CA VAL A 100 4.08 -8.56 -6.89
C VAL A 100 2.80 -9.10 -6.25
N LEU A 101 1.79 -8.26 -6.06
CA LEU A 101 0.49 -8.68 -5.54
C LEU A 101 -0.20 -9.68 -6.48
N ALA A 102 -0.25 -9.40 -7.78
CA ALA A 102 -0.83 -10.27 -8.78
C ALA A 102 -0.12 -11.63 -8.85
N GLU A 103 1.20 -11.66 -8.73
CA GLU A 103 1.96 -12.91 -8.66
C GLU A 103 1.58 -13.73 -7.43
N TYR A 104 1.47 -13.11 -6.26
CA TYR A 104 1.01 -13.80 -5.05
C TYR A 104 -0.42 -14.35 -5.19
N LEU A 105 -1.33 -13.57 -5.78
CA LEU A 105 -2.70 -14.01 -6.04
C LEU A 105 -2.72 -15.26 -6.94
N GLY A 106 -1.97 -15.25 -8.05
CA GLY A 106 -1.91 -16.38 -8.99
C GLY A 106 -1.17 -17.61 -8.46
N LEU A 107 -0.31 -17.46 -7.45
CA LEU A 107 0.33 -18.59 -6.76
C LEU A 107 -0.59 -19.25 -5.73
N MET A 108 -1.56 -18.50 -5.17
CA MET A 108 -2.45 -18.98 -4.11
C MET A 108 -3.82 -19.45 -4.63
N GLY A 109 -4.20 -19.08 -5.86
CA GLY A 109 -5.46 -19.47 -6.47
C GLY A 109 -5.44 -19.33 -7.98
N GLU A 110 -6.47 -19.86 -8.63
CA GLU A 110 -6.68 -19.66 -10.06
C GLU A 110 -7.02 -18.19 -10.34
N MET A 111 -6.38 -17.62 -11.36
CA MET A 111 -6.56 -16.23 -11.77
C MET A 111 -6.77 -16.17 -13.29
N GLU A 112 -7.74 -15.37 -13.70
CA GLU A 112 -7.90 -14.94 -15.08
C GLU A 112 -7.48 -13.46 -15.21
N PRO A 113 -6.21 -13.16 -15.54
CA PRO A 113 -5.73 -11.79 -15.55
C PRO A 113 -6.20 -11.04 -16.80
N GLU A 114 -6.76 -9.85 -16.59
CA GLU A 114 -6.97 -8.84 -17.62
C GLU A 114 -5.66 -8.09 -17.96
N ASP A 115 -5.71 -7.22 -18.97
CA ASP A 115 -4.54 -6.51 -19.51
C ASP A 115 -3.77 -5.73 -18.45
N GLY A 116 -4.47 -5.03 -17.54
CA GLY A 116 -3.82 -4.30 -16.45
C GLY A 116 -2.98 -5.22 -15.54
N ALA A 117 -3.50 -6.40 -15.21
CA ALA A 117 -2.78 -7.39 -14.41
C ALA A 117 -1.60 -7.99 -15.20
N ARG A 118 -1.76 -8.24 -16.50
CA ARG A 118 -0.68 -8.73 -17.38
C ARG A 118 0.45 -7.72 -17.52
N ILE A 119 0.14 -6.43 -17.64
CA ILE A 119 1.12 -5.34 -17.65
C ILE A 119 1.88 -5.31 -16.32
N ALA A 120 1.17 -5.33 -15.19
CA ALA A 120 1.79 -5.30 -13.87
C ALA A 120 2.72 -6.51 -13.63
N LEU A 121 2.27 -7.72 -13.99
CA LEU A 121 3.11 -8.94 -13.95
C LEU A 121 4.35 -8.82 -14.83
N SER A 122 4.22 -8.20 -16.02
CA SER A 122 5.37 -7.98 -16.92
C SER A 122 6.38 -7.01 -16.34
N VAL A 123 5.92 -5.92 -15.71
CA VAL A 123 6.79 -4.99 -14.97
C VAL A 123 7.50 -5.70 -13.83
N LYS A 124 6.79 -6.48 -13.02
CA LYS A 124 7.42 -7.26 -11.94
C LYS A 124 8.47 -8.24 -12.47
N ARG A 125 8.23 -8.91 -13.61
CA ARG A 125 9.18 -9.85 -14.21
C ARG A 125 10.42 -9.16 -14.77
N ALA A 126 10.28 -7.93 -15.27
CA ALA A 126 11.38 -7.14 -15.80
C ALA A 126 12.39 -6.71 -14.73
N TYR A 127 11.95 -6.54 -13.48
CA TYR A 127 12.80 -6.12 -12.36
C TYR A 127 12.85 -7.19 -11.26
N GLN A 128 13.95 -7.94 -11.18
CA GLN A 128 14.10 -8.98 -10.16
C GLN A 128 14.35 -8.38 -8.76
N ASP A 129 15.00 -7.22 -8.69
CA ASP A 129 15.22 -6.48 -7.46
C ASP A 129 14.13 -5.40 -7.27
N PRO A 130 13.30 -5.48 -6.21
CA PRO A 130 12.33 -4.44 -5.88
C PRO A 130 12.96 -3.05 -5.72
N LEU A 131 14.18 -2.98 -5.18
CA LEU A 131 14.86 -1.71 -4.95
C LEU A 131 15.20 -1.03 -6.28
N GLU A 132 15.55 -1.79 -7.31
CA GLU A 132 15.83 -1.27 -8.64
C GLU A 132 14.59 -0.60 -9.24
N ALA A 133 13.46 -1.32 -9.28
CA ALA A 133 12.20 -0.80 -9.82
C ALA A 133 11.75 0.48 -9.09
N LEU A 134 11.79 0.45 -7.75
CA LEU A 134 11.39 1.61 -6.95
C LEU A 134 12.35 2.79 -7.13
N SER A 135 13.67 2.55 -7.16
CA SER A 135 14.69 3.61 -7.28
C SER A 135 14.62 4.37 -8.60
N LEU A 136 14.10 3.75 -9.67
CA LEU A 136 13.90 4.35 -10.99
C LEU A 136 12.57 5.12 -11.09
N SER A 137 11.66 4.96 -10.15
CA SER A 137 10.34 5.60 -10.18
C SER A 137 10.40 7.12 -10.00
N ALA A 138 9.40 7.82 -10.55
CA ALA A 138 9.23 9.26 -10.31
C ALA A 138 9.01 9.60 -8.82
N ALA A 139 8.42 8.68 -8.04
CA ALA A 139 8.24 8.84 -6.60
C ALA A 139 9.59 8.85 -5.87
N ALA A 140 10.50 7.92 -6.19
CA ALA A 140 11.84 7.89 -5.64
C ALA A 140 12.66 9.15 -6.01
N GLN A 141 12.54 9.64 -7.24
CA GLN A 141 13.20 10.90 -7.64
C GLN A 141 12.66 12.10 -6.86
N ALA A 142 11.35 12.15 -6.60
CA ALA A 142 10.75 13.19 -5.77
C ALA A 142 11.26 13.14 -4.31
N LEU A 143 11.37 11.95 -3.71
CA LEU A 143 11.90 11.78 -2.35
C LEU A 143 13.37 12.20 -2.25
N LYS A 144 14.20 11.84 -3.24
CA LYS A 144 15.60 12.30 -3.34
C LYS A 144 15.68 13.82 -3.38
N GLY A 145 14.77 14.48 -4.10
CA GLY A 145 14.72 15.95 -4.19
C GLY A 145 14.44 16.66 -2.86
N VAL A 146 13.98 15.94 -1.84
CA VAL A 146 13.66 16.48 -0.51
C VAL A 146 14.44 15.80 0.63
N GLY A 147 15.48 15.02 0.31
CA GLY A 147 16.34 14.37 1.32
C GLY A 147 15.72 13.18 2.05
N LEU A 148 14.74 12.50 1.42
CA LEU A 148 14.03 11.33 1.99
C LEU A 148 14.35 10.02 1.27
N GLU A 149 15.47 9.94 0.56
CA GLU A 149 15.88 8.77 -0.21
C GLU A 149 16.10 7.51 0.63
N ALA A 150 16.38 7.66 1.92
CA ALA A 150 16.51 6.56 2.87
C ALA A 150 15.20 5.77 3.07
N ASP A 151 14.05 6.30 2.62
CA ASP A 151 12.77 5.59 2.66
C ASP A 151 12.61 4.60 1.50
N ILE A 152 13.37 4.75 0.41
CA ILE A 152 13.23 3.88 -0.78
C ILE A 152 13.61 2.43 -0.43
N PRO A 153 14.76 2.14 0.22
CA PRO A 153 15.08 0.78 0.66
C PRO A 153 14.05 0.19 1.62
N PHE A 154 13.44 1.04 2.47
CA PHE A 154 12.39 0.57 3.35
C PHE A 154 11.16 0.11 2.56
N CYS A 155 10.70 0.92 1.61
CA CYS A 155 9.57 0.62 0.74
C CYS A 155 9.80 -0.59 -0.17
N ALA A 156 11.06 -0.88 -0.54
CA ALA A 156 11.43 -2.03 -1.36
C ALA A 156 11.38 -3.38 -0.62
N GLN A 157 11.22 -3.37 0.71
CA GLN A 157 11.10 -4.61 1.48
C GLN A 157 9.81 -5.35 1.14
N VAL A 158 9.91 -6.62 0.74
CA VAL A 158 8.76 -7.44 0.37
C VAL A 158 8.31 -8.31 1.55
N ALA A 159 7.01 -8.27 1.84
CA ALA A 159 6.31 -9.16 2.77
C ALA A 159 6.91 -9.23 4.19
N LYS A 160 7.44 -8.11 4.70
CA LYS A 160 7.99 -7.98 6.07
C LYS A 160 6.94 -7.70 7.15
N SER A 161 5.70 -7.39 6.77
CA SER A 161 4.59 -7.15 7.69
C SER A 161 3.37 -8.00 7.35
N ALA A 162 2.70 -8.47 8.39
CA ALA A 162 1.41 -9.14 8.30
C ALA A 162 0.24 -8.22 8.65
N ALA A 163 0.49 -6.91 8.82
CA ALA A 163 -0.57 -5.93 9.06
C ALA A 163 -1.22 -5.52 7.73
N VAL A 164 -2.53 -5.74 7.62
CA VAL A 164 -3.32 -5.35 6.46
C VAL A 164 -4.38 -4.36 6.91
N PRO A 165 -4.24 -3.06 6.60
CA PRO A 165 -5.29 -2.09 6.88
C PRO A 165 -6.52 -2.39 6.01
N LEU A 166 -7.66 -2.60 6.65
CA LEU A 166 -8.97 -2.84 6.03
C LEU A 166 -9.90 -1.68 6.36
N LEU A 167 -10.57 -1.14 5.33
CA LEU A 167 -11.57 -0.10 5.49
C LEU A 167 -12.72 -0.62 6.37
N SER A 168 -13.08 0.17 7.38
CA SER A 168 -14.06 -0.22 8.40
C SER A 168 -15.14 0.83 8.67
N GLY A 169 -15.04 2.00 8.03
CA GLY A 169 -16.02 3.07 8.18
C GLY A 169 -15.50 4.42 7.71
N ARG A 170 -16.26 5.47 8.02
CA ARG A 170 -15.94 6.86 7.70
C ARG A 170 -16.26 7.77 8.89
N VAL A 171 -15.50 8.85 9.07
CA VAL A 171 -15.81 9.95 10.00
C VAL A 171 -15.61 11.27 9.26
N GLY A 172 -16.71 11.97 8.96
CA GLY A 172 -16.65 13.12 8.05
C GLY A 172 -16.01 12.73 6.71
N GLU A 173 -14.99 13.48 6.30
CA GLU A 173 -14.22 13.22 5.08
C GLU A 173 -13.18 12.08 5.24
N ALA A 174 -12.92 11.59 6.45
CA ALA A 174 -11.89 10.59 6.68
C ALA A 174 -12.39 9.15 6.48
N LEU A 175 -11.54 8.30 5.89
CA LEU A 175 -11.72 6.85 5.87
C LEU A 175 -11.05 6.21 7.08
N ILE A 176 -11.76 5.31 7.78
CA ILE A 176 -11.23 4.59 8.94
C ILE A 176 -10.68 3.24 8.50
N PHE A 177 -9.37 3.08 8.57
CA PHE A 177 -8.72 1.79 8.41
C PHE A 177 -8.38 1.17 9.75
N ARG A 178 -8.66 -0.13 9.90
CA ARG A 178 -8.24 -0.94 11.05
C ARG A 178 -7.41 -2.10 10.57
N ARG A 179 -6.49 -2.58 11.41
CA ARG A 179 -5.76 -3.82 11.10
C ARG A 179 -6.77 -4.96 10.99
N ALA A 180 -6.80 -5.62 9.84
CA ALA A 180 -7.66 -6.77 9.61
C ALA A 180 -7.34 -7.88 10.64
N PRO A 181 -8.36 -8.60 11.14
CA PRO A 181 -8.14 -9.76 11.98
C PRO A 181 -7.25 -10.77 11.25
N GLN A 182 -6.20 -11.23 11.92
CA GLN A 182 -5.47 -12.40 11.46
C GLN A 182 -6.26 -13.63 11.90
N GLU A 183 -6.48 -14.59 10.99
CA GLU A 183 -6.99 -15.89 11.42
C GLU A 183 -6.07 -16.47 12.49
N ALA A 184 -6.66 -16.99 13.56
CA ALA A 184 -5.93 -17.84 14.48
C ALA A 184 -5.39 -19.01 13.65
N ARG A 185 -4.08 -19.31 13.76
CA ARG A 185 -3.50 -20.51 13.14
C ARG A 185 -4.40 -21.69 13.52
N ARG A 186 -5.14 -22.25 12.56
CA ARG A 186 -5.72 -23.58 12.74
C ARG A 186 -4.51 -24.49 12.88
N ASN A 187 -4.24 -24.93 14.11
CA ASN A 187 -3.26 -25.97 14.36
C ASN A 187 -3.67 -27.15 13.49
N ALA A 188 -2.84 -27.49 12.50
CA ALA A 188 -2.93 -28.77 11.83
C ALA A 188 -2.63 -29.82 12.90
N GLY A 189 -3.67 -30.55 13.30
CA GLY A 189 -3.56 -31.78 14.08
C GLY A 189 -3.27 -32.96 13.17
#